data_AF-A0A8H2NPN0-F1
#
_entry.id   AF-A0A8H2NPN0-F1
#
_cell.length_a   1.000
_cell.length_b   1.000
_cell.length_c   1.000
_cell.angle_alpha   90.00
_cell.angle_beta   90.00
_cell.angle_gamma   90.00
#
_symmetry.space_group_name_H-M   'P 1'
#
loop_
_entity.id
_entity.type
_entity.pdbx_description
1 polymer ?
#
loop_
_entity_poly.entity_id
_entity_poly.type
_entity_poly.pdbx_seq_one_letter_code
_entity_poly.pdbx_strand_id
1 'polypeptide(L)' 'MIHRKRKAKLLLIIQYHAEALRLGGKISANQQRFLDVAAAHGKDLEPPGLLAGKRA' A
#
# COMPACT_ATOMS: atom_id res chain seq x y z
N MET A 1 -11.64 19.53 -19.00
CA MET A 1 -10.25 19.06 -18.74
C MET A 1 -10.10 18.16 -17.50
N ILE A 2 -10.67 18.51 -16.34
CA ILE A 2 -10.50 17.77 -15.07
C ILE A 2 -10.95 16.31 -15.17
N HIS A 3 -12.10 16.05 -15.78
CA HIS A 3 -12.64 14.69 -15.98
C HIS A 3 -11.74 13.78 -16.83
N ARG A 4 -11.10 14.34 -17.87
CA ARG A 4 -10.16 13.60 -18.73
C ARG A 4 -8.90 13.21 -17.97
N LYS A 5 -8.36 14.11 -17.14
CA LYS A 5 -7.20 13.82 -16.26
C LYS A 5 -7.53 12.75 -15.22
N ARG A 6 -8.72 12.81 -14.60
CA ARG A 6 -9.17 11.78 -13.64
C ARG A 6 -9.30 10.41 -14.31
N LYS A 7 -9.86 10.34 -15.53
CA LYS A 7 -9.95 9.11 -16.31
C LYS A 7 -8.57 8.52 -16.63
N ALA A 8 -7.62 9.36 -17.05
CA ALA A 8 -6.25 8.92 -17.32
C ALA A 8 -5.57 8.37 -16.06
N LYS A 9 -5.74 9.03 -14.90
CA LYS A 9 -5.20 8.56 -13.62
C LYS A 9 -5.77 7.19 -13.23
N LEU A 10 -7.08 6.98 -13.39
CA LEU A 10 -7.72 5.70 -13.08
C LEU A 10 -7.20 4.57 -13.98
N LEU A 11 -7.02 4.83 -15.28
CA LEU A 11 -6.43 3.85 -16.20
C LEU A 11 -5.01 3.46 -15.79
N LEU A 12 -4.21 4.44 -15.36
CA LEU A 12 -2.85 4.21 -14.90
C LEU A 12 -2.81 3.36 -13.62
N ILE A 13 -3.73 3.61 -12.67
CA ILE A 13 -3.88 2.80 -11.46
C ILE A 13 -4.20 1.34 -11.83
N ILE A 14 -5.13 1.12 -12.76
CA ILE A 14 -5.52 -0.22 -13.19
C ILE A 14 -4.32 -0.94 -13.85
N GLN A 15 -3.56 -0.25 -14.70
CA GLN A 15 -2.37 -0.80 -15.34
C GLN A 15 -1.32 -1.22 -14.32
N TYR A 16 -0.96 -0.34 -13.39
CA TYR A 16 0.01 -0.67 -12.35
C TYR A 16 -0.48 -1.76 -11.40
N HIS A 17 -1.79 -1.82 -11.11
CA HIS A 17 -2.34 -2.89 -10.30
C HIS A 17 -2.22 -4.26 -11.00
N ALA A 18 -2.55 -4.33 -12.29
CA ALA A 18 -2.40 -5.56 -13.08
C ALA A 18 -0.93 -5.98 -13.18
N GLU A 19 -0.01 -5.02 -13.37
CA GLU A 19 1.43 -5.30 -13.41
C GLU A 19 1.98 -5.76 -12.05
N ALA A 20 1.55 -5.14 -10.95
CA ALA A 20 1.92 -5.55 -9.60
C ALA A 20 1.45 -6.98 -9.30
N LEU A 21 0.23 -7.35 -9.68
CA LEU A 21 -0.26 -8.74 -9.54
C LEU A 21 0.53 -9.72 -10.42
N ARG A 22 0.91 -9.32 -11.64
CA ARG A 22 1.71 -10.16 -12.54
C ARG A 22 3.12 -10.41 -11.97
N LEU A 23 3.75 -9.38 -11.42
CA LEU A 23 5.13 -9.43 -10.91
C LEU A 23 5.19 -10.05 -9.50
N GLY A 24 4.29 -9.64 -8.60
CA GLY A 24 4.30 -10.03 -7.19
C GLY A 24 3.42 -11.22 -6.86
N GLY A 25 2.60 -11.70 -7.81
CA GLY A 25 1.60 -12.74 -7.54
C GLY A 25 0.46 -12.25 -6.64
N LYS A 26 -0.29 -13.20 -6.08
CA LYS A 26 -1.31 -12.90 -5.07
C LYS A 26 -0.67 -12.86 -3.69
N ILE A 27 -1.11 -11.90 -2.87
CA ILE A 27 -0.75 -11.84 -1.45
C ILE A 27 -1.27 -13.11 -0.77
N SER A 28 -0.38 -13.84 -0.10
CA SER A 28 -0.77 -15.00 0.71
C SER A 28 -1.57 -14.57 1.94
N ALA A 29 -2.36 -15.48 2.52
CA ALA A 29 -3.13 -15.18 3.72
C ALA A 29 -2.25 -14.69 4.88
N ASN A 30 -1.00 -15.19 4.99
CA ASN A 30 -0.05 -14.75 6.01
C ASN A 30 0.44 -13.33 5.75
N GLN A 31 0.80 -13.00 4.50
CA GLN A 31 1.20 -11.63 4.14
C GLN A 31 0.06 -10.63 4.38
N GLN A 32 -1.17 -11.01 4.05
CA GLN A 32 -2.34 -10.17 4.33
C GLN A 32 -2.49 -9.91 5.84
N ARG A 33 -2.37 -10.95 6.68
CA ARG A 33 -2.41 -10.80 8.14
C ARG A 33 -1.33 -9.85 8.67
N PHE A 34 -0.11 -9.92 8.13
CA PHE A 34 0.95 -8.97 8.51
C PHE A 34 0.58 -7.53 8.17
N LEU A 35 0.02 -7.29 6.97
CA LEU A 35 -0.44 -5.96 6.57
C LEU A 35 -1.59 -5.47 7.47
N ASP A 36 -2.54 -6.33 7.81
CA ASP A 36 -3.68 -5.98 8.67
C ASP A 36 -3.21 -5.60 10.08
N VAL A 37 -2.29 -6.39 10.66
CA VAL A 37 -1.69 -6.10 11.98
C VAL A 37 -0.88 -4.80 11.93
N ALA A 38 -0.08 -4.59 10.87
CA ALA A 38 0.68 -3.35 10.71
C ALA A 38 -0.23 -2.12 10.58
N ALA A 39 -1.35 -2.24 9.88
CA ALA A 39 -2.32 -1.14 9.77
C ALA A 39 -3.04 -0.85 11.09
N ALA A 40 -3.39 -1.88 11.85
CA ALA A 40 -4.12 -1.74 13.12
C ALA A 40 -3.23 -1.26 14.28
N HIS A 41 -2.02 -1.83 14.39
CA HIS A 41 -1.16 -1.68 15.57
C HIS A 41 0.20 -1.08 15.25
N GLY A 42 0.52 -0.78 13.99
CA GLY A 42 1.85 -0.36 13.59
C GLY A 42 2.37 0.90 14.31
N LYS A 43 1.47 1.82 14.69
CA LYS A 43 1.84 2.99 15.50
C LYS A 43 2.21 2.64 16.94
N ASP A 44 1.53 1.67 17.53
CA ASP A 44 1.79 1.22 18.91
C ASP A 44 3.02 0.31 18.96
N LEU A 45 3.29 -0.41 17.87
CA LEU A 45 4.43 -1.30 17.69
C LEU A 45 5.65 -0.61 17.08
N GLU A 46 5.59 0.70 16.85
CA GLU A 46 6.70 1.45 16.27
C GLU A 46 7.88 1.47 17.26
N PRO A 47 9.10 1.06 16.83
CA PRO A 47 10.23 1.04 17.73
C PRO A 47 10.58 2.46 18.17
N PRO A 48 10.83 2.70 19.47
CA PRO A 48 11.26 4.00 19.93
C PRO A 48 12.68 4.35 19.42
N GLY A 49 12.97 5.65 19.33
CA GLY A 49 14.31 6.14 19.02
C GLY A 49 14.55 6.38 17.52
N LEU A 50 15.80 6.19 17.08
CA LEU A 50 16.26 6.57 15.73
C LEU A 50 15.60 5.80 14.58
N LEU A 51 14.92 4.69 14.89
CA LEU A 51 14.19 3.87 13.94
C LEU A 51 12.71 4.25 13.82
N ALA A 52 12.23 5.18 14.65
CA ALA A 52 10.87 5.70 14.54
C ALA A 52 10.73 6.56 13.28
N GLY A 53 9.63 6.39 12.57
CA GLY A 53 9.20 7.27 11.51
C GLY A 53 8.96 8.70 12.02
N LYS A 54 8.98 9.66 11.09
CA LYS A 54 8.64 11.04 11.41
C LYS A 54 7.18 11.08 11.87
N ARG A 55 6.95 11.52 13.12
CA ARG A 55 5.61 11.85 13.61
C ARG A 55 5.08 13.04 12.78
N ALA A 56 3.87 12.88 12.25
CA ALA A 56 3.14 13.93 11.55
C ALA A 56 2.61 14.98 12.54
#